data_AF-K2FWT4-F1
#
_entry.id   AF-K2FWT4-F1
#
_cell.length_a   1.000
_cell.length_b   1.000
_cell.length_c   1.000
_cell.angle_alpha   90.00
_cell.angle_beta   90.00
_cell.angle_gamma   90.00
#
_symmetry.space_group_name_H-M   'P 1'
#
loop_
_entity.id
_entity.type
_entity.pdbx_description
1 polymer ?
#
loop_
_entity_poly.entity_id
_entity_poly.type
_entity_poly.pdbx_seq_one_letter_code
_entity_poly.pdbx_strand_id
1 'polypeptide(L)'
;MDIQNESEDFSGEVSKKNLVMINVAILVIFLVIVGGVYYWVSNKSKGQQVFPAGINYVSPKGEEVKKPVLLYDFAKLAESSDWVTYKGKIYPYSFQYPKVIAPLTFPNDKSDAVTFKVNELPPEQSLLLTVETISERDKNLVGKPEEFAKNYWKFFSGLKSLSKIESITNEKGMKGYKANYIVKGNNAITSDNYFFVIEGKDDILLHIGDIFPVEGKMVLNRLINSLEYQK
;
A
#
# COMPACT_ATOMS: atom_id res chain seq x y z
N MET A 1 -84.66 14.56 7.05
CA MET A 1 -83.50 15.37 6.65
C MET A 1 -82.30 14.49 6.89
N ASP A 2 -81.81 13.84 5.85
CA ASP A 2 -80.59 13.02 5.89
C ASP A 2 -79.60 13.63 4.90
N ILE A 3 -78.42 13.98 5.41
CA ILE A 3 -77.29 14.47 4.64
C ILE A 3 -76.34 13.27 4.47
N GLN A 4 -76.23 12.76 3.25
CA GLN A 4 -75.19 11.80 2.89
C GLN A 4 -73.90 12.56 2.58
N ASN A 5 -72.82 12.13 3.24
CA ASN A 5 -71.47 12.65 3.09
C ASN A 5 -70.73 11.73 2.12
N GLU A 6 -70.41 12.22 0.92
CA GLU A 6 -69.55 11.51 -0.05
C GLU A 6 -68.09 11.60 0.41
N SER A 7 -67.48 10.44 0.67
CA SER A 7 -66.02 10.31 0.74
C SER A 7 -65.53 9.84 -0.64
N GLU A 8 -64.88 10.75 -1.38
CA GLU A 8 -64.13 10.38 -2.59
C GLU A 8 -62.89 9.56 -2.20
N ASP A 9 -62.87 8.31 -2.63
CA ASP A 9 -61.75 7.38 -2.48
C ASP A 9 -60.78 7.56 -3.65
N PHE A 10 -59.63 8.20 -3.40
CA PHE A 10 -58.61 8.46 -4.41
C PHE A 10 -57.68 7.23 -4.57
N SER A 11 -58.22 6.12 -5.08
CA SER A 11 -57.42 4.95 -5.44
C SER A 11 -57.12 4.95 -6.95
N GLY A 12 -56.06 5.66 -7.32
CA GLY A 12 -55.53 5.62 -8.69
C GLY A 12 -54.87 4.27 -8.98
N GLU A 13 -55.50 3.43 -9.81
CA GLU A 13 -54.90 2.21 -10.36
C GLU A 13 -53.65 2.55 -11.19
N VAL A 14 -52.47 2.46 -10.59
CA VAL A 14 -51.20 2.54 -11.32
C VAL A 14 -51.06 1.26 -12.15
N SER A 15 -51.31 1.36 -13.46
CA SER A 15 -51.18 0.22 -14.37
C SER A 15 -49.79 -0.42 -14.26
N LYS A 16 -49.71 -1.75 -14.35
CA LYS A 16 -48.44 -2.51 -14.26
C LYS A 16 -47.35 -1.99 -15.21
N LYS A 17 -47.74 -1.43 -16.37
CA LYS A 17 -46.80 -0.80 -17.32
C LYS A 17 -46.18 0.48 -16.78
N ASN A 18 -46.94 1.28 -16.01
CA ASN A 18 -46.44 2.49 -15.35
C ASN A 18 -45.48 2.13 -14.21
N LEU A 19 -45.77 1.07 -13.45
CA LEU A 19 -44.87 0.53 -12.42
C LEU A 19 -43.53 0.04 -12.99
N VAL A 20 -43.55 -0.65 -14.14
CA VAL A 20 -42.32 -1.10 -14.82
C VAL A 20 -41.51 0.10 -15.34
N MET A 21 -42.16 1.08 -15.97
CA MET A 21 -41.47 2.31 -16.44
C MET A 21 -40.85 3.10 -15.29
N ILE A 22 -41.55 3.24 -14.16
CA ILE A 22 -41.03 3.92 -12.97
C ILE A 22 -39.80 3.19 -12.43
N ASN A 23 -39.83 1.86 -12.34
CA ASN A 23 -38.68 1.09 -11.85
C ASN A 23 -37.46 1.16 -12.79
N VAL A 24 -37.66 1.17 -14.11
CA VAL A 24 -36.57 1.36 -15.08
C VAL A 24 -35.98 2.77 -14.96
N ALA A 25 -36.81 3.80 -14.81
CA ALA A 25 -36.33 5.17 -14.61
C ALA A 25 -35.51 5.30 -13.32
N ILE A 26 -35.96 4.69 -12.22
CA ILE A 26 -35.22 4.67 -10.95
C ILE A 26 -33.87 3.96 -11.11
N LEU A 27 -33.83 2.82 -11.80
CA LEU A 27 -32.58 2.08 -12.04
C LEU A 27 -31.59 2.90 -12.87
N VAL A 28 -32.04 3.57 -13.92
CA VAL A 28 -31.19 4.42 -14.77
C VAL A 28 -30.64 5.60 -13.95
N ILE A 29 -31.48 6.28 -13.16
CA ILE A 29 -31.05 7.36 -12.28
C ILE A 29 -30.01 6.84 -11.26
N PHE A 30 -30.25 5.68 -10.66
CA PHE A 30 -29.31 5.06 -9.73
C PHE A 30 -27.96 4.77 -10.40
N LEU A 31 -27.95 4.19 -11.61
CA LEU A 31 -26.71 3.93 -12.35
C LEU A 31 -25.96 5.21 -12.73
N VAL A 32 -26.68 6.28 -13.07
CA VAL A 32 -26.08 7.59 -13.36
C VAL A 32 -25.47 8.21 -12.10
N ILE A 33 -26.14 8.11 -10.95
CA ILE A 33 -25.61 8.61 -9.68
C ILE A 33 -24.38 7.81 -9.25
N VAL A 34 -24.46 6.49 -9.26
CA VAL A 34 -23.33 5.61 -8.89
C VAL A 34 -22.16 5.80 -9.86
N GLY A 35 -22.43 5.85 -11.17
CA GLY A 35 -21.43 6.09 -12.20
C GLY A 35 -20.80 7.49 -12.07
N GLY A 36 -21.61 8.52 -11.79
CA GLY A 36 -21.15 9.89 -11.57
C GLY A 36 -20.28 10.03 -10.31
N VAL A 37 -20.68 9.42 -9.21
CA VAL A 37 -19.89 9.37 -7.96
C VAL A 37 -18.57 8.62 -8.20
N TYR A 38 -18.62 7.46 -8.84
CA TYR A 38 -17.41 6.69 -9.16
C TYR A 38 -16.47 7.45 -10.10
N TYR A 39 -17.01 8.12 -11.12
CA TYR A 39 -16.24 8.97 -12.03
C TYR A 39 -15.59 10.15 -11.29
N TRP A 40 -16.34 10.81 -10.40
CA TRP A 40 -15.85 11.93 -9.60
C TRP A 40 -14.75 11.52 -8.60
N VAL A 41 -14.95 10.40 -7.89
CA VAL A 41 -13.95 9.84 -6.97
C VAL A 41 -12.70 9.41 -7.74
N SER A 42 -12.85 8.69 -8.85
CA SER A 42 -11.70 8.22 -9.65
C SER A 42 -10.88 9.36 -10.27
N ASN A 43 -11.52 10.46 -10.70
CA ASN A 43 -10.80 11.63 -11.21
C ASN A 43 -10.11 12.45 -10.10
N LYS A 44 -10.62 12.44 -8.87
CA LYS A 44 -9.97 13.10 -7.73
C LYS A 44 -8.79 12.32 -7.14
N SER A 45 -8.65 11.05 -7.48
CA SER A 45 -7.64 10.13 -6.92
C SER A 45 -6.31 10.10 -7.70
N LYS A 46 -6.14 10.94 -8.73
CA LYS A 46 -4.90 10.99 -9.51
C LYS A 46 -3.77 11.55 -8.66
N GLY A 47 -2.87 10.68 -8.19
CA GLY A 47 -1.66 11.05 -7.45
C GLY A 47 -1.61 10.56 -5.99
N GLN A 48 -2.61 9.82 -5.50
CA GLN A 48 -2.50 9.19 -4.18
C GLN A 48 -1.75 7.87 -4.28
N GLN A 49 -0.50 7.88 -3.81
CA GLN A 49 0.22 6.67 -3.47
C GLN A 49 -0.34 6.17 -2.13
N VAL A 50 -1.19 5.15 -2.20
CA VAL A 50 -1.78 4.51 -1.02
C VAL A 50 -0.75 3.51 -0.48
N PHE A 51 -0.23 3.77 0.72
CA PHE A 51 0.61 2.83 1.47
C PHE A 51 -0.14 2.26 2.67
N PRO A 52 0.24 1.07 3.16
CA PRO A 52 -0.54 0.31 4.11
C PRO A 52 -0.35 0.82 5.53
N ALA A 53 -1.16 1.81 5.91
CA ALA A 53 -1.58 2.01 7.30
C ALA A 53 -3.10 2.26 7.39
N GLY A 54 -3.85 2.15 6.28
CA GLY A 54 -5.27 2.51 6.26
C GLY A 54 -5.54 4.01 6.45
N ILE A 55 -4.51 4.85 6.41
CA ILE A 55 -4.65 6.31 6.51
C ILE A 55 -4.42 6.93 5.14
N ASN A 56 -5.49 7.50 4.56
CA ASN A 56 -5.40 8.36 3.40
C ASN A 56 -4.70 9.66 3.80
N TYR A 57 -3.39 9.76 3.64
CA TYR A 57 -2.73 11.06 3.74
C TYR A 57 -2.96 11.84 2.45
N VAL A 58 -3.81 12.86 2.57
CA VAL A 58 -4.10 13.83 1.54
C VAL A 58 -2.84 14.67 1.34
N SER A 59 -2.10 14.47 0.25
CA SER A 59 -1.11 15.48 -0.16
C SER A 59 -1.85 16.79 -0.41
N PRO A 60 -1.43 17.92 0.19
CA PRO A 60 -1.97 19.23 -0.17
C PRO A 60 -1.83 19.43 -1.67
N LYS A 61 -2.94 19.77 -2.33
CA LYS A 61 -2.95 20.05 -3.77
C LYS A 61 -2.03 21.23 -4.08
N GLY A 62 -1.10 21.05 -5.01
CA GLY A 62 -0.58 22.16 -5.82
C GLY A 62 0.89 22.52 -5.67
N GLU A 63 1.72 21.77 -4.95
CA GLU A 63 3.16 22.01 -5.00
C GLU A 63 3.76 21.38 -6.27
N GLU A 64 4.41 22.20 -7.09
CA GLU A 64 5.26 21.75 -8.19
C GLU A 64 6.20 20.66 -7.68
N VAL A 65 6.33 19.56 -8.44
CA VAL A 65 7.25 18.46 -8.12
C VAL A 65 8.68 19.00 -8.17
N LYS A 66 9.15 19.59 -7.06
CA LYS A 66 10.55 19.96 -6.90
C LYS A 66 11.37 18.70 -7.01
N LYS A 67 12.45 18.73 -7.82
CA LYS A 67 13.40 17.61 -7.86
C LYS A 67 13.84 17.32 -6.42
N PRO A 68 13.73 16.07 -5.95
CA PRO A 68 14.06 15.75 -4.57
C PRO A 68 15.53 16.11 -4.30
N VAL A 69 15.76 16.93 -3.27
CA VAL A 69 17.11 17.23 -2.78
C VAL A 69 17.59 16.00 -2.01
N LEU A 70 18.77 15.50 -2.38
CA LEU A 70 19.41 14.43 -1.63
C LEU A 70 19.86 14.97 -0.28
N LEU A 71 19.43 14.32 0.80
CA LEU A 71 19.80 14.70 2.16
C LEU A 71 21.18 14.19 2.58
N TYR A 72 21.66 13.14 1.91
CA TYR A 72 22.90 12.46 2.27
C TYR A 72 23.75 12.15 1.04
N ASP A 73 25.05 12.04 1.31
CA ASP A 73 26.03 11.45 0.40
C ASP A 73 25.98 9.92 0.56
N PHE A 74 25.08 9.27 -0.18
CA PHE A 74 24.82 7.84 -0.05
C PHE A 74 26.03 6.95 -0.36
N ALA A 75 26.91 7.41 -1.25
CA ALA A 75 28.15 6.70 -1.55
C ALA A 75 29.04 6.60 -0.30
N LYS A 76 29.25 7.72 0.40
CA LYS A 76 29.99 7.73 1.67
C LYS A 76 29.30 6.91 2.76
N LEU A 77 27.96 6.92 2.82
CA LEU A 77 27.24 6.13 3.82
C LEU A 77 27.40 4.63 3.62
N ALA A 78 27.39 4.18 2.36
CA ALA A 78 27.56 2.77 2.03
C ALA A 78 28.95 2.24 2.44
N GLU A 79 29.99 3.07 2.27
CA GLU A 79 31.39 2.75 2.61
C GLU A 79 31.72 2.95 4.09
N SER A 80 30.89 3.72 4.83
CA SER A 80 31.13 4.00 6.24
C SER A 80 31.13 2.73 7.10
N SER A 81 32.02 2.68 8.10
CA SER A 81 32.02 1.68 9.15
C SER A 81 31.01 1.98 10.26
N ASP A 82 30.44 3.19 10.30
CA ASP A 82 29.53 3.66 11.36
C ASP A 82 28.08 3.22 11.10
N TRP A 83 27.89 1.90 11.09
CA TRP A 83 26.58 1.27 10.99
C TRP A 83 26.17 0.73 12.35
N VAL A 84 24.92 0.92 12.71
CA VAL A 84 24.35 0.48 13.97
C VAL A 84 23.20 -0.49 13.72
N THR A 85 22.91 -1.34 14.70
CA THR A 85 21.84 -2.34 14.60
C THR A 85 20.52 -1.75 15.06
N TYR A 86 19.52 -1.77 14.18
CA TYR A 86 18.11 -1.63 14.55
C TYR A 86 17.56 -2.99 15.00
N LYS A 87 16.70 -2.98 16.01
CA LYS A 87 15.94 -4.14 16.47
C LYS A 87 14.46 -3.82 16.40
N GLY A 88 13.66 -4.75 15.88
CA GLY A 88 12.20 -4.65 15.88
C GLY A 88 11.67 -4.47 17.30
N LYS A 89 10.58 -3.72 17.42
CA LYS A 89 9.94 -3.42 18.72
C LYS A 89 8.97 -4.51 19.14
N ILE A 90 8.34 -5.16 18.15
CA ILE A 90 7.30 -6.17 18.34
C ILE A 90 7.82 -7.53 17.90
N TYR A 91 8.52 -7.57 16.76
CA TYR A 91 9.05 -8.80 16.18
C TYR A 91 10.58 -8.85 16.32
N PRO A 92 11.18 -10.04 16.54
CA PRO A 92 12.60 -10.19 16.79
C PRO A 92 13.45 -10.14 15.50
N TYR A 93 13.19 -9.19 14.61
CA TYR A 93 14.06 -8.93 13.46
C TYR A 93 15.12 -7.88 13.81
N SER A 94 16.22 -7.89 13.07
CA SER A 94 17.22 -6.83 13.13
C SER A 94 17.87 -6.60 11.78
N PHE A 95 18.34 -5.37 11.55
CA PHE A 95 19.15 -5.00 10.41
C PHE A 95 20.12 -3.90 10.80
N GLN A 96 21.16 -3.69 10.01
CA GLN A 96 22.10 -2.59 10.18
C GLN A 96 21.71 -1.41 9.29
N TYR A 97 21.96 -0.19 9.78
CA TYR A 97 21.77 1.04 9.04
C TYR A 97 22.84 2.09 9.38
N PRO A 98 23.11 3.07 8.50
CA PRO A 98 24.04 4.15 8.79
C PRO A 98 23.57 4.97 9.99
N LYS A 99 24.42 5.15 11.01
CA LYS A 99 24.06 5.83 12.27
C LYS A 99 23.51 7.24 12.08
N VAL A 100 23.93 7.93 11.03
CA VAL A 100 23.50 9.30 10.71
C VAL A 100 22.06 9.39 10.20
N ILE A 101 21.47 8.27 9.74
CA ILE A 101 20.08 8.22 9.30
C ILE A 101 19.22 7.68 10.44
N ALA A 102 18.48 8.55 11.13
CA ALA A 102 17.63 8.13 12.23
C ALA A 102 16.41 7.32 11.72
N PRO A 103 16.14 6.12 12.29
CA PRO A 103 14.93 5.37 11.99
C PRO A 103 13.71 6.10 12.53
N LEU A 104 12.67 6.14 11.73
CA LEU A 104 11.37 6.69 12.06
C LEU A 104 10.37 5.54 12.19
N THR A 105 9.53 5.61 13.22
CA THR A 105 8.51 4.60 13.51
C THR A 105 7.15 5.24 13.70
N PHE A 106 6.10 4.51 13.38
CA PHE A 106 4.73 5.03 13.42
C PHE A 106 4.08 4.75 14.79
N PRO A 107 3.45 5.74 15.44
CA PRO A 107 2.75 5.54 16.71
C PRO A 107 1.63 4.50 16.57
N ASN A 108 1.52 3.58 17.54
CA ASN A 108 0.50 2.53 17.61
C ASN A 108 0.45 1.54 16.42
N ASP A 109 1.50 1.48 15.61
CA ASP A 109 1.58 0.52 14.53
C ASP A 109 1.87 -0.90 15.06
N LYS A 110 1.08 -1.86 14.58
CA LYS A 110 1.19 -3.29 14.95
C LYS A 110 2.08 -4.08 13.97
N SER A 111 2.39 -3.49 12.82
CA SER A 111 3.24 -4.10 11.79
C SER A 111 4.74 -3.87 12.02
N ASP A 112 5.12 -3.18 13.10
CA ASP A 112 6.51 -2.85 13.44
C ASP A 112 7.21 -2.08 12.30
N ALA A 113 6.46 -1.16 11.70
CA ALA A 113 6.83 -0.36 10.55
C ALA A 113 7.96 0.62 10.87
N VAL A 114 8.95 0.62 10.00
CA VAL A 114 10.15 1.47 10.09
C VAL A 114 10.39 2.14 8.76
N THR A 115 10.86 3.38 8.80
CA THR A 115 11.35 4.10 7.64
C THR A 115 12.51 5.03 7.95
N PHE A 116 13.04 5.68 6.93
CA PHE A 116 14.05 6.71 7.00
C PHE A 116 13.60 7.94 6.23
N LYS A 117 13.95 9.13 6.73
CA LYS A 117 13.90 10.34 5.90
C LYS A 117 15.12 10.33 4.98
N VAL A 118 14.97 9.88 3.73
CA VAL A 118 16.05 9.75 2.72
C VAL A 118 16.09 10.89 1.71
N ASN A 119 14.99 11.62 1.58
CA ASN A 119 14.82 12.79 0.73
C ASN A 119 13.81 13.75 1.42
N GLU A 120 13.45 14.83 0.74
CA GLU A 120 12.47 15.80 1.28
C GLU A 120 11.02 15.33 1.21
N LEU A 121 10.73 14.13 0.68
CA LEU A 121 9.38 13.59 0.74
C LEU A 121 9.02 13.26 2.20
N PRO A 122 7.75 13.47 2.58
CA PRO A 122 7.27 13.09 3.90
C PRO A 122 7.57 11.60 4.18
N PRO A 123 8.14 11.24 5.34
CA PRO A 123 8.41 9.86 5.71
C PRO A 123 7.17 8.96 5.68
N GLU A 124 5.98 9.53 5.85
CA GLU A 124 4.70 8.83 5.75
C GLU A 124 4.44 8.28 4.33
N GLN A 125 5.13 8.81 3.32
CA GLN A 125 5.07 8.35 1.93
C GLN A 125 6.19 7.36 1.58
N SER A 126 7.07 7.04 2.53
CA SER A 126 8.20 6.16 2.34
C SER A 126 8.12 5.08 3.40
N LEU A 127 7.73 3.86 3.05
CA LEU A 127 7.73 2.74 3.98
C LEU A 127 8.91 1.84 3.63
N LEU A 128 9.91 1.79 4.51
CA LEU A 128 11.07 0.92 4.28
C LEU A 128 10.73 -0.51 4.66
N LEU A 129 10.34 -0.78 5.90
CA LEU A 129 10.17 -2.14 6.40
C LEU A 129 8.84 -2.27 7.14
N THR A 130 8.13 -3.37 6.89
CA THR A 130 6.97 -3.83 7.68
C THR A 130 7.03 -5.33 7.91
N VAL A 131 6.39 -5.79 8.98
CA VAL A 131 5.97 -7.18 9.13
C VAL A 131 4.55 -7.29 8.58
N GLU A 132 4.41 -7.94 7.43
CA GLU A 132 3.10 -8.19 6.85
C GLU A 132 2.47 -9.43 7.49
N THR A 133 1.23 -9.30 7.95
CA THR A 133 0.37 -10.43 8.32
C THR A 133 -0.45 -10.84 7.09
N ILE A 134 -0.19 -12.01 6.55
CA ILE A 134 -0.80 -12.47 5.29
C ILE A 134 -2.31 -12.63 5.45
N SER A 135 -2.77 -13.22 6.55
CA SER A 135 -4.18 -13.46 6.85
C SER A 135 -5.03 -12.20 7.00
N GLU A 136 -4.41 -11.07 7.34
CA GLU A 136 -5.09 -9.76 7.38
C GLU A 136 -5.38 -9.20 5.98
N ARG A 137 -4.62 -9.63 4.97
CA ARG A 137 -4.81 -9.25 3.56
C ARG A 137 -5.68 -10.25 2.81
N ASP A 138 -5.28 -11.52 2.86
CA ASP A 138 -5.96 -12.63 2.20
C ASP A 138 -5.59 -13.96 2.89
N LYS A 139 -6.56 -14.52 3.62
CA LYS A 139 -6.42 -15.79 4.35
C LYS A 139 -6.07 -16.98 3.44
N ASN A 140 -6.36 -16.91 2.14
CA ASN A 140 -6.07 -18.00 1.21
C ASN A 140 -4.60 -18.06 0.78
N LEU A 141 -3.82 -17.03 1.12
CA LEU A 141 -2.40 -16.90 0.79
C LEU A 141 -1.48 -17.27 1.96
N VAL A 142 -2.02 -17.62 3.13
CA VAL A 142 -1.24 -18.10 4.28
C VAL A 142 -0.43 -19.33 3.88
N GLY A 143 0.86 -19.34 4.22
CA GLY A 143 1.80 -20.37 3.80
C GLY A 143 2.19 -20.32 2.31
N LYS A 144 1.77 -19.29 1.57
CA LYS A 144 2.08 -19.11 0.13
C LYS A 144 2.78 -17.77 -0.14
N PRO A 145 3.98 -17.54 0.42
CA PRO A 145 4.65 -16.24 0.37
C PRO A 145 4.98 -15.77 -1.06
N GLU A 146 5.29 -16.69 -1.98
CA GLU A 146 5.50 -16.32 -3.39
C GLU A 146 4.20 -15.80 -4.03
N GLU A 147 3.09 -16.49 -3.79
CA GLU A 147 1.79 -16.11 -4.33
C GLU A 147 1.31 -14.79 -3.72
N PHE A 148 1.58 -14.58 -2.43
CA PHE A 148 1.39 -13.30 -1.77
C PHE A 148 2.18 -12.18 -2.45
N ALA A 149 3.50 -12.35 -2.66
CA ALA A 149 4.33 -11.37 -3.33
C ALA A 149 3.87 -11.09 -4.79
N LYS A 150 3.48 -12.12 -5.55
CA LYS A 150 2.93 -11.97 -6.91
C LYS A 150 1.63 -11.18 -6.94
N ASN A 151 0.79 -11.35 -5.92
CA ASN A 151 -0.53 -10.74 -5.82
C ASN A 151 -0.57 -9.47 -4.99
N TYR A 152 0.55 -9.04 -4.39
CA TYR A 152 0.60 -7.91 -3.48
C TYR A 152 -0.02 -6.63 -4.07
N TRP A 153 0.16 -6.40 -5.38
CA TRP A 153 -0.45 -5.29 -6.10
C TRP A 153 -1.98 -5.22 -5.99
N LYS A 154 -2.67 -6.34 -5.78
CA LYS A 154 -4.14 -6.39 -5.67
C LYS A 154 -4.65 -5.68 -4.42
N PHE A 155 -3.80 -5.53 -3.40
CA PHE A 155 -4.16 -4.85 -2.16
C PHE A 155 -4.06 -3.32 -2.26
N PHE A 156 -3.63 -2.79 -3.42
CA PHE A 156 -3.42 -1.35 -3.62
C PHE A 156 -4.09 -0.86 -4.90
N SER A 157 -4.95 0.15 -4.78
CA SER A 157 -5.71 0.72 -5.89
C SER A 157 -4.84 1.42 -6.96
N GLY A 158 -3.62 1.82 -6.58
CA GLY A 158 -2.64 2.48 -7.45
C GLY A 158 -1.81 1.54 -8.31
N LEU A 159 -1.90 0.22 -8.11
CA LEU A 159 -1.14 -0.78 -8.86
C LEU A 159 -2.03 -1.54 -9.84
N LYS A 160 -1.43 -2.03 -10.93
CA LYS A 160 -2.11 -2.67 -12.06
C LYS A 160 -1.81 -4.15 -12.16
N SER A 161 -0.55 -4.54 -12.04
CA SER A 161 -0.10 -5.92 -12.19
C SER A 161 1.32 -6.09 -11.67
N LEU A 162 1.74 -7.35 -11.52
CA LEU A 162 3.14 -7.70 -11.39
C LEU A 162 3.91 -7.34 -12.67
N SER A 163 5.12 -6.80 -12.52
CA SER A 163 6.08 -6.60 -13.61
C SER A 163 7.10 -7.73 -13.64
N LYS A 164 7.84 -7.91 -12.54
CA LYS A 164 8.85 -8.96 -12.37
C LYS A 164 8.82 -9.49 -10.96
N ILE A 165 9.14 -10.78 -10.80
CA ILE A 165 9.47 -11.40 -9.51
C ILE A 165 10.69 -12.31 -9.68
N GLU A 166 11.58 -12.35 -8.69
CA GLU A 166 12.69 -13.28 -8.63
C GLU A 166 12.93 -13.76 -7.20
N SER A 167 13.40 -15.01 -7.04
CA SER A 167 13.80 -15.54 -5.75
C SER A 167 15.12 -14.91 -5.33
N ILE A 168 15.26 -14.62 -4.03
CA ILE A 168 16.45 -14.02 -3.45
C ILE A 168 16.88 -14.75 -2.18
N THR A 169 18.14 -14.61 -1.82
CA THR A 169 18.68 -14.99 -0.52
C THR A 169 19.67 -13.92 -0.09
N ASN A 170 19.52 -13.39 1.12
CA ASN A 170 20.45 -12.39 1.64
C ASN A 170 21.68 -13.05 2.27
N GLU A 171 22.68 -12.26 2.68
CA GLU A 171 23.92 -12.77 3.28
C GLU A 171 23.71 -13.48 4.63
N LYS A 172 22.58 -13.24 5.31
CA LYS A 172 22.16 -13.95 6.53
C LYS A 172 21.41 -15.25 6.25
N GLY A 173 21.23 -15.61 4.98
CA GLY A 173 20.55 -16.84 4.56
C GLY A 173 19.01 -16.75 4.58
N MET A 174 18.44 -15.57 4.82
CA MET A 174 17.00 -15.36 4.69
C MET A 174 16.58 -15.48 3.24
N LYS A 175 15.62 -16.35 2.97
CA LYS A 175 15.05 -16.58 1.63
C LYS A 175 13.82 -15.70 1.42
N GLY A 176 13.60 -15.30 0.18
CA GLY A 176 12.46 -14.44 -0.14
C GLY A 176 12.27 -14.21 -1.61
N TYR A 177 11.51 -13.16 -1.91
CA TYR A 177 11.16 -12.75 -3.27
C TYR A 177 11.40 -11.26 -3.44
N LYS A 178 12.00 -10.87 -4.55
CA LYS A 178 12.06 -9.47 -4.99
C LYS A 178 11.07 -9.26 -6.11
N ALA A 179 10.18 -8.29 -5.97
CA ALA A 179 9.15 -7.98 -6.94
C ALA A 179 9.04 -6.49 -7.24
N ASN A 180 8.68 -6.16 -8.47
CA ASN A 180 8.24 -4.82 -8.84
C ASN A 180 6.93 -4.89 -9.61
N TYR A 181 6.17 -3.81 -9.57
CA TYR A 181 4.79 -3.76 -10.02
C TYR A 181 4.60 -2.63 -11.03
N ILE A 182 3.53 -2.73 -11.83
CA ILE A 182 3.15 -1.70 -12.78
C ILE A 182 2.17 -0.74 -12.10
N VAL A 183 2.45 0.55 -12.16
CA VAL A 183 1.60 1.63 -11.66
C VAL A 183 0.44 1.87 -12.61
N LYS A 184 -0.76 2.01 -12.04
CA LYS A 184 -1.98 2.29 -12.80
C LYS A 184 -1.97 3.73 -13.32
N GLY A 185 -2.27 3.92 -14.60
CA GLY A 185 -2.45 5.23 -15.24
C GLY A 185 -1.27 5.73 -16.07
N ASN A 186 -0.04 5.37 -15.71
CA ASN A 186 1.16 5.74 -16.48
C ASN A 186 2.04 4.54 -16.89
N ASN A 187 1.69 3.32 -16.46
CA ASN A 187 2.47 2.10 -16.67
C ASN A 187 3.94 2.20 -16.19
N ALA A 188 4.26 3.12 -15.28
CA ALA A 188 5.59 3.17 -14.67
C ALA A 188 5.82 1.90 -13.82
N ILE A 189 7.08 1.50 -13.67
CA ILE A 189 7.46 0.38 -12.80
C ILE A 189 7.82 0.95 -11.43
N THR A 190 7.31 0.34 -10.35
CA THR A 190 7.68 0.69 -8.98
C THR A 190 9.15 0.37 -8.71
N SER A 191 9.72 0.95 -7.65
CA SER A 191 10.94 0.41 -7.05
C SER A 191 10.75 -1.06 -6.64
N ASP A 192 11.86 -1.73 -6.36
CA ASP A 192 11.87 -3.11 -5.88
C ASP A 192 11.23 -3.22 -4.49
N ASN A 193 10.47 -4.30 -4.28
CA ASN A 193 9.90 -4.70 -3.00
C ASN A 193 10.44 -6.09 -2.68
N TYR A 194 10.89 -6.30 -1.44
CA TYR A 194 11.53 -7.53 -1.00
C TYR A 194 10.66 -8.19 0.07
N PHE A 195 10.36 -9.47 -0.09
CA PHE A 195 9.49 -10.24 0.81
C PHE A 195 10.29 -11.41 1.36
N PHE A 196 10.77 -11.30 2.59
CA PHE A 196 11.56 -12.34 3.25
C PHE A 196 10.67 -13.26 4.10
N VAL A 197 10.79 -14.56 3.85
CA VAL A 197 10.06 -15.61 4.55
C VAL A 197 10.68 -15.84 5.93
N ILE A 198 9.82 -15.97 6.95
CA ILE A 198 10.24 -16.32 8.30
C ILE A 198 10.00 -17.82 8.51
N GLU A 199 11.07 -18.57 8.72
CA GLU A 199 11.01 -20.02 8.92
C GLU A 199 10.12 -20.37 10.13
N GLY A 200 9.16 -21.28 9.92
CA GLY A 200 8.21 -21.71 10.95
C GLY A 200 7.07 -20.72 11.24
N LYS A 201 6.94 -19.63 10.48
CA LYS A 201 5.87 -18.64 10.64
C LYS A 201 5.17 -18.36 9.30
N ASP A 202 4.18 -19.17 8.99
CA ASP A 202 3.51 -19.17 7.67
C ASP A 202 2.59 -17.96 7.41
N ASP A 203 2.22 -17.22 8.45
CA ASP A 203 1.29 -16.09 8.35
C ASP A 203 1.99 -14.72 8.38
N ILE A 204 3.31 -14.68 8.54
CA ILE A 204 4.06 -13.42 8.54
C ILE A 204 5.29 -13.46 7.65
N LEU A 205 5.63 -12.30 7.09
CA LEU A 205 6.86 -12.08 6.34
C LEU A 205 7.42 -10.68 6.63
N LEU A 206 8.72 -10.49 6.41
CA LEU A 206 9.31 -9.15 6.40
C LEU A 206 9.19 -8.58 5.00
N HIS A 207 8.54 -7.44 4.86
CA HIS A 207 8.43 -6.70 3.62
C HIS A 207 9.34 -5.48 3.67
N ILE A 208 10.17 -5.29 2.64
CA ILE A 208 11.02 -4.11 2.47
C ILE A 208 10.66 -3.40 1.15
N GLY A 209 10.22 -2.15 1.22
CA GLY A 209 10.04 -1.26 0.08
C GLY A 209 11.30 -0.42 -0.16
N ASP A 210 11.77 -0.38 -1.40
CA ASP A 210 12.93 0.43 -1.77
C ASP A 210 12.59 1.92 -1.87
N ILE A 211 12.89 2.63 -0.78
CA ILE A 211 12.71 4.09 -0.65
C ILE A 211 13.94 4.89 -1.12
N PHE A 212 15.07 4.22 -1.40
CA PHE A 212 16.33 4.90 -1.69
C PHE A 212 16.37 5.37 -3.14
N PRO A 213 16.95 6.55 -3.42
CA PRO A 213 17.25 6.95 -4.79
C PRO A 213 18.31 6.02 -5.41
N VAL A 214 18.61 6.20 -6.70
CA VAL A 214 19.56 5.34 -7.44
C VAL A 214 20.95 5.36 -6.79
N GLU A 215 21.36 6.50 -6.24
CA GLU A 215 22.62 6.68 -5.52
C GLU A 215 22.64 5.93 -4.17
N GLY A 216 21.46 5.63 -3.60
CA GLY A 216 21.29 4.94 -2.32
C GLY A 216 21.22 3.42 -2.39
N LYS A 217 21.33 2.79 -3.57
CA LYS A 217 21.15 1.33 -3.71
C LYS A 217 22.19 0.51 -2.95
N MET A 218 23.41 1.01 -2.81
CA MET A 218 24.42 0.32 -1.99
C MET A 218 24.05 0.30 -0.51
N VAL A 219 23.44 1.38 0.00
CA VAL A 219 22.93 1.43 1.37
C VAL A 219 21.79 0.43 1.54
N LEU A 220 20.84 0.40 0.60
CA LEU A 220 19.75 -0.60 0.63
C LEU A 220 20.29 -2.03 0.61
N ASN A 221 21.23 -2.34 -0.28
CA ASN A 221 21.79 -3.69 -0.40
C ASN A 221 22.46 -4.14 0.90
N ARG A 222 23.26 -3.28 1.54
CA ARG A 222 23.90 -3.60 2.82
C ARG A 222 22.87 -3.76 3.95
N LEU A 223 21.80 -2.96 3.96
CA LEU A 223 20.69 -3.12 4.89
C LEU A 223 20.03 -4.49 4.70
N ILE A 224 19.65 -4.84 3.47
CA ILE A 224 19.05 -6.13 3.14
C ILE A 224 19.96 -7.30 3.52
N ASN A 225 21.25 -7.19 3.23
CA ASN A 225 22.23 -8.24 3.52
C ASN A 225 22.47 -8.42 5.01
N SER A 226 22.25 -7.38 5.82
CA SER A 226 22.31 -7.46 7.27
C SER A 226 21.01 -7.91 7.95
N LEU A 227 19.91 -7.99 7.20
CA LEU A 227 18.59 -8.35 7.74
C LEU A 227 18.60 -9.80 8.26
N GLU A 228 18.14 -9.98 9.49
CA GLU A 228 17.96 -11.29 10.09
C GLU A 228 16.71 -11.33 10.97
N TYR A 229 16.17 -12.52 11.17
CA TYR A 229 15.11 -12.79 12.13
C TYR A 229 15.66 -13.73 13.20
N GLN A 230 15.70 -13.27 14.45
CA GLN A 230 16.23 -14.05 15.56
C GLN A 230 15.26 -15.20 15.88
N LYS A 231 15.82 -16.40 15.99
CA LYS A 231 15.11 -17.64 16.32
C LYS A 231 14.73 -17.69 17.79
#